data_AF-A0A9Q0QGY5-F1
#
_entry.id   AF-A0A9Q0QGY5-F1
#
_cell.length_a   1.000
_cell.length_b   1.000
_cell.length_c   1.000
_cell.angle_alpha   90.00
_cell.angle_beta   90.00
_cell.angle_gamma   90.00
#
_symmetry.space_group_name_H-M   'P 1'
#
loop_
_entity.id
_entity.type
_entity.pdbx_description
1 polymer ?
#
loop_
_entity_poly.entity_id
_entity_poly.type
_entity_poly.pdbx_seq_one_letter_code
_entity_poly.pdbx_strand_id
1 'polypeptide(L)'
;MMSGLPTHKENFTGVDIIFTGESCADAWIEKEVVALKEDGCPKVWVVTSDHIHQHAAHGAGAFIWSCKALVSEIKASHEEVERALQELRPTSFQGRLLKHNLDSEVVDALKDLRNKLAENESKSR
;
A
#
# COMPACT_ATOMS: atom_id res chain seq x y z
N MET A 1 10.98 -9.57 -20.76
CA MET A 1 12.35 -9.97 -21.14
C MET A 1 13.25 -9.53 -20.00
N MET A 2 13.85 -10.45 -19.25
CA MET A 2 14.77 -10.10 -18.16
C MET A 2 16.08 -9.60 -18.79
N SER A 3 16.38 -8.31 -18.64
CA SER A 3 17.65 -7.75 -19.09
C SER A 3 18.77 -8.46 -18.34
N GLY A 4 19.69 -9.13 -19.04
CA GLY A 4 20.86 -9.81 -18.45
C GLY A 4 21.91 -8.86 -17.86
N LEU A 5 21.49 -7.72 -17.31
CA LEU A 5 22.32 -6.77 -16.60
C LEU A 5 22.37 -7.15 -15.11
N PRO A 6 23.52 -7.05 -14.44
CA PRO A 6 23.67 -7.41 -13.03
C PRO A 6 22.66 -6.71 -12.12
N THR A 7 22.36 -5.44 -12.40
CA THR A 7 21.33 -4.65 -11.74
C THR A 7 20.24 -4.28 -12.74
N HIS A 8 18.96 -4.43 -12.36
CA HIS A 8 17.84 -3.95 -13.15
C HIS A 8 16.72 -3.36 -12.29
N LYS A 9 15.94 -2.46 -12.91
CA LYS A 9 14.85 -1.71 -12.28
C LYS A 9 13.54 -2.03 -12.98
N GLU A 10 12.52 -2.35 -12.20
CA GLU A 10 11.14 -2.52 -12.62
C GLU A 10 10.24 -1.53 -11.88
N ASN A 11 9.03 -1.30 -12.38
CA ASN A 11 8.01 -0.52 -11.68
C ASN A 11 6.72 -1.32 -11.54
N PHE A 12 6.19 -1.38 -10.33
CA PHE A 12 4.92 -2.01 -10.02
C PHE A 12 4.03 -1.04 -9.24
N THR A 13 2.90 -0.65 -9.82
CA THR A 13 1.92 0.25 -9.15
C THR A 13 2.52 1.54 -8.59
N GLY A 14 3.50 2.12 -9.29
CA GLY A 14 4.19 3.34 -8.83
C GLY A 14 5.29 3.10 -7.79
N VAL A 15 5.59 1.83 -7.46
CA VAL A 15 6.72 1.43 -6.63
C VAL A 15 7.84 0.92 -7.53
N ASP A 16 9.02 1.50 -7.38
CA ASP A 16 10.22 1.03 -8.06
C ASP A 16 10.80 -0.21 -7.35
N ILE A 17 10.98 -1.30 -8.10
CA ILE A 17 11.56 -2.55 -7.63
C ILE A 17 12.96 -2.66 -8.23
N ILE A 18 13.98 -2.72 -7.37
CA ILE A 18 15.37 -2.81 -7.79
C ILE A 18 15.92 -4.18 -7.46
N PHE A 19 16.36 -4.89 -8.49
CA PHE A 19 17.14 -6.10 -8.36
C PHE A 19 18.60 -5.72 -8.50
N THR A 20 19.32 -5.76 -7.39
CA THR A 20 20.73 -5.38 -7.36
C THR A 20 21.65 -6.53 -7.77
N GLY A 21 22.68 -6.21 -8.55
CA GLY A 21 23.81 -7.11 -8.83
C GLY A 21 24.90 -7.06 -7.76
N GLU A 22 24.70 -6.27 -6.71
CA GLU A 22 25.62 -6.22 -5.57
C GLU A 22 25.50 -7.48 -4.70
N SER A 23 26.51 -7.73 -3.88
CA SER A 23 26.54 -8.90 -2.99
C SER A 23 25.44 -8.88 -1.92
N CYS A 24 24.90 -7.71 -1.61
CA CYS A 24 23.80 -7.51 -0.67
C CYS A 24 22.92 -6.33 -1.09
N ALA A 25 21.68 -6.31 -0.59
CA ALA A 25 20.77 -5.19 -0.77
C ALA A 25 21.30 -3.91 -0.11
N ASP A 26 22.03 -4.06 0.98
CA ASP A 26 22.43 -2.97 1.89
C ASP A 26 23.46 -2.06 1.23
N ALA A 27 24.42 -2.63 0.50
CA ALA A 27 25.41 -1.87 -0.25
C ALA A 27 24.77 -1.01 -1.37
N TRP A 28 23.68 -1.50 -1.96
CA TRP A 28 22.89 -0.71 -2.91
C TRP A 28 22.10 0.40 -2.20
N ILE A 29 21.42 0.07 -1.09
CA ILE A 29 20.62 1.01 -0.30
C ILE A 29 21.49 2.16 0.23
N GLU A 30 22.70 1.89 0.73
CA GLU A 30 23.60 2.92 1.22
C GLU A 30 23.95 3.96 0.14
N LYS A 31 24.28 3.50 -1.08
CA LYS A 31 24.57 4.39 -2.21
C LYS A 31 23.34 5.20 -2.60
N GLU A 32 22.17 4.57 -2.64
CA GLU A 32 20.93 5.24 -3.00
C GLU A 32 20.53 6.30 -1.96
N VAL A 33 20.72 6.03 -0.66
CA VAL A 33 20.48 7.01 0.41
C VAL A 33 21.35 8.25 0.22
N VAL A 34 22.63 8.06 -0.12
CA VAL A 34 23.56 9.18 -0.38
C VAL A 34 23.10 9.97 -1.61
N ALA A 35 22.81 9.29 -2.71
CA ALA A 35 22.36 9.93 -3.96
C ALA A 35 21.07 10.75 -3.76
N LEU A 36 20.05 10.17 -3.11
CA LEU A 36 18.78 10.87 -2.84
C LEU A 36 18.97 12.15 -2.01
N LYS A 37 19.92 12.14 -1.08
CA LYS A 37 20.24 13.32 -0.27
C LYS A 37 20.97 14.38 -1.06
N GLU A 38 21.92 13.98 -1.91
CA GLU A 38 22.62 14.89 -2.83
C GLU A 38 21.64 15.55 -3.81
N ASP A 39 20.61 14.80 -4.23
CA ASP A 39 19.49 15.30 -5.03
C ASP A 39 18.50 16.20 -4.25
N GLY A 40 18.77 16.44 -2.97
CA GLY A 40 18.00 17.37 -2.14
C GLY A 40 16.83 16.77 -1.39
N CYS A 41 16.77 15.44 -1.21
CA CYS A 41 15.79 14.80 -0.33
C CYS A 41 16.27 14.83 1.14
N PRO A 42 15.72 15.71 2.01
CA PRO A 42 16.27 15.89 3.36
C PRO A 42 15.91 14.74 4.32
N LYS A 43 14.90 13.93 3.98
CA LYS A 43 14.39 12.85 4.84
C LYS A 43 14.25 11.56 4.04
N VAL A 44 15.29 10.74 4.07
CA VAL A 44 15.29 9.39 3.50
C VAL A 44 15.07 8.38 4.63
N TRP A 45 14.15 7.46 4.44
CA TRP A 45 13.83 6.40 5.41
C TRP A 45 14.27 5.05 4.84
N VAL A 46 14.96 4.27 5.65
CA VAL A 46 15.31 2.87 5.36
C VAL A 46 14.56 1.98 6.31
N VAL A 47 13.82 1.01 5.75
CA VAL A 47 13.07 0.04 6.54
C VAL A 47 13.89 -1.24 6.62
N THR A 48 14.37 -1.59 7.82
CA THR A 48 15.05 -2.86 8.06
C THR A 48 14.99 -3.25 9.53
N SER A 49 14.88 -4.55 9.78
CA SER A 49 15.02 -5.14 11.12
C SER A 49 16.39 -5.81 11.32
N ASP A 50 17.28 -5.76 10.33
CA ASP A 50 18.66 -6.25 10.47
C ASP A 50 19.51 -5.18 11.17
N HIS A 51 20.00 -5.49 12.36
CA HIS A 51 20.77 -4.57 13.19
C HIS A 51 22.06 -4.07 12.54
N ILE A 52 22.74 -4.89 11.74
CA ILE A 52 23.97 -4.48 11.06
C ILE A 52 23.63 -3.40 10.04
N HIS A 53 22.56 -3.60 9.28
CA HIS A 53 22.13 -2.67 8.24
C HIS A 53 21.50 -1.39 8.80
N GLN A 54 20.87 -1.46 9.97
CA GLN A 54 20.40 -0.24 10.66
C GLN A 54 21.58 0.71 10.93
N HIS A 55 22.72 0.19 11.37
CA HIS A 55 23.89 1.01 11.64
C HIS A 55 24.47 1.63 10.36
N ALA A 56 24.56 0.83 9.30
CA ALA A 56 25.06 1.26 7.99
C ALA A 56 24.17 2.37 7.38
N ALA A 57 22.86 2.13 7.30
CA ALA A 57 21.90 3.10 6.78
C ALA A 57 21.82 4.38 7.63
N HIS A 58 21.90 4.25 8.96
CA HIS A 58 22.00 5.41 9.84
C HIS A 58 23.33 6.17 9.65
N GLY A 59 24.43 5.47 9.33
CA GLY A 59 25.72 6.07 8.97
C GLY A 59 25.67 6.88 7.68
N ALA A 60 24.90 6.43 6.68
CA ALA A 60 24.54 7.21 5.48
C ALA A 60 23.53 8.35 5.78
N GLY A 61 23.04 8.41 7.03
CA GLY A 61 22.14 9.40 7.58
C GLY A 61 20.69 9.22 7.16
N ALA A 62 20.27 8.01 6.81
CA ALA A 62 18.85 7.69 6.72
C ALA A 62 18.22 7.56 8.10
N PHE A 63 16.92 7.80 8.18
CA PHE A 63 16.11 7.42 9.33
C PHE A 63 15.76 5.94 9.24
N ILE A 64 15.78 5.25 10.38
CA ILE A 64 15.51 3.81 10.42
C ILE A 64 14.07 3.55 10.84
N TRP A 65 13.41 2.65 10.12
CA TRP A 65 12.11 2.13 10.48
C TRP A 65 12.17 0.60 10.60
N SER A 66 11.59 0.02 11.65
CA SER A 66 11.54 -1.44 11.77
C SER A 66 10.53 -2.03 10.80
N CYS A 67 10.78 -3.26 10.31
CA CYS A 67 9.82 -3.95 9.44
C CYS A 67 8.46 -4.14 10.12
N LYS A 68 8.45 -4.38 11.44
CA LYS A 68 7.21 -4.51 12.22
C LYS A 68 6.38 -3.23 12.16
N ALA A 69 7.02 -2.08 12.34
CA ALA A 69 6.33 -0.80 12.33
C ALA A 69 5.82 -0.44 10.93
N LEU A 70 6.57 -0.70 9.87
CA LEU A 70 6.08 -0.54 8.49
C LEU A 70 4.84 -1.42 8.22
N VAL A 71 4.90 -2.71 8.60
CA VAL A 71 3.76 -3.63 8.41
C VAL A 71 2.55 -3.19 9.21
N SER A 72 2.74 -2.69 10.43
CA SER A 72 1.65 -2.11 11.22
C SER A 72 1.04 -0.88 10.54
N GLU A 73 1.86 0.01 9.99
CA GLU A 73 1.38 1.19 9.27
C GLU A 73 0.58 0.82 8.02
N ILE A 74 1.06 -0.13 7.21
CA ILE A 74 0.35 -0.59 6.00
C ILE A 74 -1.03 -1.14 6.36
N LYS A 75 -1.12 -1.93 7.44
CA LYS A 75 -2.40 -2.49 7.91
C LYS A 75 -3.32 -1.39 8.42
N ALA A 76 -2.81 -0.47 9.23
CA ALA A 76 -3.59 0.66 9.74
C ALA A 76 -4.12 1.52 8.59
N SER A 77 -3.27 1.84 7.61
CA SER A 77 -3.66 2.60 6.41
C SER A 77 -4.77 1.89 5.61
N HIS A 78 -4.71 0.56 5.47
CA HIS A 78 -5.77 -0.21 4.82
C HIS A 78 -7.09 -0.13 5.58
N GLU A 79 -7.05 -0.30 6.91
CA GLU A 79 -8.23 -0.19 7.78
C GLU A 79 -8.84 1.22 7.75
N GLU A 80 -8.01 2.27 7.71
CA GLU A 80 -8.45 3.66 7.60
C GLU A 80 -9.17 3.92 6.28
N VAL A 81 -8.62 3.44 5.15
CA VAL A 81 -9.25 3.54 3.84
C VAL A 81 -10.59 2.80 3.81
N GLU A 82 -10.64 1.58 4.35
CA GLU A 82 -11.89 0.83 4.46
C GLU A 82 -12.94 1.55 5.30
N ARG A 83 -12.55 2.14 6.44
CA ARG A 83 -13.46 2.89 7.31
C ARG A 83 -13.99 4.14 6.61
N ALA A 84 -13.12 4.90 5.94
CA ALA A 84 -13.54 6.07 5.17
C ALA A 84 -14.53 5.69 4.07
N LEU A 85 -14.31 4.57 3.36
CA LEU A 85 -15.25 4.05 2.37
C LEU A 85 -16.58 3.61 3.01
N GLN A 86 -16.56 3.03 4.21
CA GLN A 86 -17.78 2.66 4.93
C GLN A 86 -18.58 3.89 5.38
N GLU A 87 -17.92 4.95 5.82
CA GLU A 87 -18.55 6.22 6.22
C GLU A 87 -19.16 6.94 5.01
N LEU A 88 -18.49 6.89 3.87
CA LEU A 88 -18.98 7.45 2.61
C LEU A 88 -20.11 6.63 1.97
N ARG A 89 -20.35 5.38 2.40
CA ARG A 89 -21.49 4.60 1.89
C ARG A 89 -22.79 5.26 2.36
N PRO A 90 -23.68 5.68 1.44
CA PRO A 90 -24.99 6.20 1.80
C PRO A 90 -25.86 5.03 2.28
N THR A 91 -25.72 4.65 3.55
CA THR A 91 -26.70 3.83 4.24
C THR A 91 -27.50 4.75 5.13
N SER A 92 -28.68 5.14 4.65
CA SER A 92 -29.63 5.88 5.46
C SER A 92 -29.94 5.10 6.75
N PHE A 93 -30.32 5.80 7.81
CA PHE A 93 -30.75 5.18 9.07
C PHE A 93 -31.84 4.10 8.83
N GLN A 94 -32.76 4.36 7.89
CA GLN A 94 -33.76 3.41 7.43
C GLN A 94 -33.14 2.16 6.76
N GLY A 95 -32.10 2.31 5.95
CA GLY A 95 -31.38 1.19 5.33
C GLY A 95 -30.66 0.29 6.35
N ARG A 96 -30.21 0.83 7.48
CA ARG A 96 -29.67 0.02 8.59
C ARG A 96 -30.77 -0.75 9.31
N LEU A 97 -31.91 -0.09 9.59
CA LEU A 97 -33.07 -0.73 10.22
C LEU A 97 -33.63 -1.88 9.36
N LEU A 98 -33.70 -1.70 8.04
CA LEU A 98 -34.16 -2.73 7.12
C LEU A 98 -33.25 -3.96 7.14
N LYS A 99 -31.92 -3.77 7.16
CA LYS A 99 -30.97 -4.90 7.23
C LYS A 99 -31.12 -5.76 8.49
N HIS A 100 -31.44 -5.16 9.62
CA HIS A 100 -31.58 -5.89 10.89
C HIS A 100 -32.93 -6.60 11.04
N ASN A 101 -33.95 -6.22 10.26
CA ASN A 101 -35.29 -6.79 10.34
C ASN A 101 -35.65 -7.72 9.17
N LEU A 102 -34.74 -7.87 8.21
CA LEU A 102 -34.93 -8.71 7.04
C LEU A 102 -34.05 -9.96 7.15
N ASP A 103 -34.57 -11.07 6.64
CA ASP A 103 -33.77 -12.29 6.49
C ASP A 103 -32.57 -12.01 5.58
N SER A 104 -31.44 -12.64 5.89
CA SER A 104 -30.19 -12.57 5.11
C SER A 104 -30.40 -12.82 3.61
N GLU A 105 -31.26 -13.77 3.26
CA GLU A 105 -31.54 -14.10 1.85
C GLU A 105 -32.19 -12.91 1.11
N VAL A 106 -33.12 -12.22 1.78
CA VAL A 106 -33.81 -11.05 1.23
C VAL A 106 -32.87 -9.86 1.10
N VAL A 107 -31.98 -9.67 2.08
CA VAL A 107 -30.97 -8.62 2.05
C VAL A 107 -30.00 -8.80 0.88
N ASP A 108 -29.61 -10.04 0.59
CA ASP A 108 -28.70 -10.35 -0.51
C ASP A 108 -29.38 -10.20 -1.88
N ALA A 109 -30.64 -10.66 -2.01
CA ALA A 109 -31.44 -10.41 -3.21
C ALA A 109 -31.60 -8.90 -3.53
N LEU A 110 -31.80 -8.07 -2.51
CA LEU A 110 -31.88 -6.61 -2.66
C LEU A 110 -30.55 -5.97 -3.08
N LYS A 111 -29.40 -6.47 -2.56
CA LYS A 111 -28.08 -6.01 -3.00
C LYS A 111 -27.83 -6.37 -4.46
N ASP A 112 -28.18 -7.59 -4.86
CA ASP A 112 -28.03 -8.06 -6.23
C ASP A 112 -28.88 -7.24 -7.21
N LEU A 113 -30.13 -6.93 -6.84
CA LEU A 113 -31.00 -6.09 -7.64
C LEU A 113 -30.42 -4.67 -7.80
N ARG A 114 -29.93 -4.06 -6.71
CA ARG A 114 -29.28 -2.74 -6.77
C ARG A 114 -28.06 -2.75 -7.69
N ASN A 115 -27.22 -3.79 -7.61
CA ASN A 115 -26.03 -3.90 -8.46
C ASN A 115 -26.42 -4.03 -9.94
N LYS A 116 -27.42 -4.85 -10.27
CA LYS A 116 -27.97 -4.98 -11.63
C LYS A 116 -28.53 -3.66 -12.17
N LEU A 117 -29.22 -2.89 -11.34
CA LEU A 117 -29.75 -1.58 -11.73
C LEU A 117 -28.64 -0.56 -12.00
N ALA A 118 -27.62 -0.50 -11.14
CA ALA A 118 -26.47 0.38 -11.35
C ALA A 118 -25.68 0.03 -12.61
N GLU A 119 -25.49 -1.27 -12.90
CA GLU A 119 -24.89 -1.73 -14.15
C GLU A 119 -25.72 -1.33 -15.37
N ASN A 120 -27.05 -1.42 -15.30
CA ASN A 120 -27.93 -1.01 -16.40
C ASN A 120 -27.90 0.51 -16.63
N GLU A 121 -27.87 1.32 -15.57
CA GLU A 121 -27.73 2.78 -15.70
C GLU A 121 -26.37 3.17 -16.32
N SER A 122 -25.29 2.48 -15.96
CA SER A 122 -23.97 2.72 -16.55
C SER A 122 -23.86 2.30 -18.02
N LYS A 123 -24.66 1.32 -18.47
CA LYS A 123 -24.75 0.89 -19.88
C LYS A 123 -25.66 1.78 -20.74
N SER A 124 -26.55 2.55 -20.10
CA SER A 124 -27.51 3.42 -20.76
C SER A 124 -27.05 4.88 -20.87
N ARG A 125 -25.86 5.20 -20.35
CA ARG A 125 -25.15 6.48 -20.54
C ARG A 125 -24.01 6.31 -21.51
#